data_AF-A0A645DMR4-F1
#
_entry.id   AF-A0A645DMR4-F1
#
_cell.length_a   1.000
_cell.length_b   1.000
_cell.length_c   1.000
_cell.angle_alpha   90.00
_cell.angle_beta   90.00
_cell.angle_gamma   90.00
#
_symmetry.space_group_name_H-M   'P 1'
#
loop_
_entity.id
_entity.type
_entity.pdbx_description
1 polymer ?
#
loop_
_entity_poly.entity_id
_entity_poly.type
_entity_poly.pdbx_seq_one_letter_code
_entity_poly.pdbx_strand_id
1 'polypeptide(L)' 'MVKEEGGANDLIARVLADPAFGLVQADIDGLLVPEHFIGRAPQQVSEYLEGTVRPLLKQNEQLLGERYELSV' A
#
# COMPACT_ATOMS: atom_id res chain seq x y z
N MET A 1 -23.87 -6.01 -4.72
CA MET A 1 -23.36 -6.97 -3.70
C MET A 1 -21.99 -6.68 -3.08
N VAL A 2 -20.84 -6.63 -3.78
CA VAL A 2 -19.56 -6.19 -3.13
C VAL A 2 -19.21 -4.74 -3.46
N LYS A 3 -19.21 -4.39 -4.76
CA LYS A 3 -18.83 -3.03 -5.22
C LYS A 3 -19.93 -1.97 -5.05
N GLU A 4 -21.19 -2.38 -5.00
CA GLU A 4 -22.35 -1.47 -4.92
C GLU A 4 -22.95 -1.35 -3.51
N GLU A 5 -22.75 -2.36 -2.67
CA GLU A 5 -23.41 -2.47 -1.35
C GLU A 5 -22.40 -2.59 -0.19
N GLY A 6 -21.09 -2.57 -0.48
CA GLY A 6 -20.04 -2.62 0.54
C GLY A 6 -19.90 -3.96 1.27
N GLY A 7 -20.44 -5.06 0.70
CA GLY A 7 -20.26 -6.40 1.25
C GLY A 7 -18.80 -6.87 1.25
N ALA A 8 -18.48 -7.86 2.09
CA ALA A 8 -17.14 -8.46 2.13
C ALA A 8 -16.80 -9.17 0.80
N ASN A 9 -15.56 -9.05 0.35
CA ASN A 9 -15.08 -9.73 -0.86
C ASN A 9 -14.89 -11.24 -0.59
N ASP A 10 -15.59 -12.08 -1.35
CA ASP A 10 -15.62 -13.54 -1.20
C ASP A 10 -14.90 -14.28 -2.33
N LEU A 11 -14.15 -13.58 -3.20
CA LEU A 11 -13.50 -14.18 -4.38
C LEU A 11 -12.63 -15.40 -4.05
N ILE A 12 -11.81 -15.31 -3.00
CA ILE A 12 -10.92 -16.41 -2.60
C ILE A 12 -11.73 -17.62 -2.12
N ALA A 13 -12.83 -17.40 -1.39
CA ALA A 13 -13.72 -18.47 -0.95
C ALA A 13 -14.37 -19.18 -2.16
N ARG A 14 -14.74 -18.44 -3.20
CA ARG A 14 -15.29 -19.02 -4.44
C ARG A 14 -14.25 -19.84 -5.20
N VAL A 15 -13.01 -19.35 -5.31
CA VAL A 15 -11.92 -20.06 -5.99
C VAL A 15 -11.57 -21.37 -5.28
N LEU A 16 -11.53 -21.37 -3.94
CA LEU A 16 -11.25 -22.59 -3.15
C LEU A 16 -12.42 -23.59 -3.17
N ALA A 17 -13.64 -23.12 -3.37
CA ALA A 17 -14.83 -23.97 -3.44
C ALA A 17 -15.05 -24.59 -4.83
N ASP A 18 -14.38 -24.09 -5.88
CA ASP A 18 -14.54 -24.55 -7.26
C ASP A 18 -13.48 -25.62 -7.62
N PRO A 19 -13.90 -26.88 -7.86
CA PRO A 19 -12.98 -27.97 -8.20
C PRO A 19 -12.16 -27.74 -9.47
N ALA A 20 -12.57 -26.83 -10.37
CA ALA A 20 -11.84 -26.52 -11.59
C ALA A 20 -10.46 -25.90 -11.31
N PHE A 21 -10.30 -25.22 -10.16
CA PHE A 21 -9.02 -24.63 -9.76
C PHE A 21 -8.11 -25.65 -9.06
N GLY A 22 -8.69 -26.66 -8.40
CA GLY A 22 -7.92 -27.71 -7.72
C GLY A 22 -6.99 -27.20 -6.61
N LEU A 23 -7.31 -26.07 -6.00
CA LEU A 23 -6.50 -25.41 -4.97
C LEU A 23 -7.01 -25.73 -3.57
N VAL A 24 -6.10 -25.74 -2.59
CA VAL A 24 -6.41 -25.79 -1.17
C VAL A 24 -5.99 -24.50 -0.45
N GLN A 25 -6.53 -24.25 0.74
CA GLN A 25 -6.24 -23.04 1.51
C GLN A 25 -4.73 -22.80 1.69
N ALA A 26 -3.96 -23.87 1.92
CA ALA A 26 -2.52 -23.82 2.08
C ALA A 26 -1.77 -23.31 0.82
N ASP A 27 -2.34 -23.43 -0.38
CA ASP A 27 -1.73 -22.89 -1.62
C ASP A 27 -1.86 -21.36 -1.71
N ILE A 28 -2.84 -20.79 -0.98
CA ILE A 28 -3.10 -19.36 -0.91
C ILE A 28 -2.39 -18.72 0.29
N ASP A 29 -2.22 -19.50 1.36
CA ASP A 29 -1.54 -19.08 2.59
C ASP A 29 -0.06 -18.79 2.29
N GLY A 30 0.28 -17.50 2.22
CA GLY A 30 1.62 -17.02 1.87
C GLY A 30 1.73 -16.40 0.48
N LEU A 31 0.74 -16.62 -0.40
CA LEU A 31 0.64 -15.91 -1.68
C LEU A 31 0.08 -14.49 -1.46
N LEU A 32 -0.99 -14.39 -0.66
CA LEU A 32 -1.71 -13.13 -0.41
C LEU A 32 -1.12 -12.34 0.76
N VAL A 33 0.19 -12.15 0.74
CA VAL A 33 0.91 -11.31 1.71
C VAL A 33 1.03 -9.90 1.11
N PRO A 34 0.33 -8.87 1.62
CA PRO A 34 0.27 -7.54 1.00
C PRO A 34 1.65 -6.94 0.68
N GLU A 35 2.63 -7.19 1.53
CA GLU A 35 4.01 -6.73 1.40
C GLU A 35 4.71 -7.29 0.15
N HIS A 36 4.26 -8.42 -0.38
CA HIS A 36 4.78 -8.97 -1.63
C HIS A 36 4.25 -8.21 -2.87
N PHE A 37 3.20 -7.40 -2.73
CA PHE A 37 2.55 -6.70 -3.85
C PHE A 37 2.89 -5.21 -3.96
N ILE A 38 3.77 -4.71 -3.08
CA ILE A 38 4.17 -3.28 -3.10
C ILE A 38 5.46 -3.02 -3.89
N GLY A 39 6.07 -4.06 -4.47
CA GLY A 39 7.27 -3.95 -5.29
C GLY A 39 8.40 -3.19 -4.57
N ARG A 40 8.98 -2.20 -5.25
CA ARG A 40 10.06 -1.35 -4.70
C ARG A 40 9.56 -0.07 -4.02
N ALA A 41 8.25 0.06 -3.74
CA ALA A 41 7.72 1.30 -3.19
C ALA A 41 8.48 1.80 -1.94
N PRO A 42 8.84 0.94 -0.95
CA PRO A 42 9.60 1.41 0.21
C PRO A 42 10.98 1.97 -0.14
N GLN A 43 11.71 1.29 -1.04
CA GLN A 43 13.05 1.71 -1.47
C GLN A 43 12.96 2.99 -2.31
N GLN A 44 11.99 3.09 -3.22
CA GLN A 44 11.78 4.27 -4.06
C GLN A 44 11.49 5.51 -3.22
N VAL A 45 10.61 5.38 -2.21
CA VAL A 45 10.33 6.49 -1.29
C VAL A 45 11.58 6.87 -0.52
N SER A 46 12.31 5.89 0.02
CA SER A 46 13.52 6.16 0.80
C SER A 46 14.61 6.84 -0.06
N GLU A 47 14.88 6.31 -1.25
CA GLU A 47 15.83 6.87 -2.21
C GLU A 47 15.48 8.30 -2.62
N TYR A 48 14.21 8.59 -2.88
CA TYR A 48 13.75 9.93 -3.23
C TYR A 48 13.86 10.91 -2.06
N LEU A 49 13.46 10.48 -0.86
CA LEU A 49 13.55 11.31 0.34
C LEU A 49 15.01 11.68 0.64
N GLU A 50 15.92 10.71 0.62
CA GLU A 50 17.34 10.92 0.89
C GLU A 50 18.05 11.70 -0.22
N GLY A 51 17.83 11.32 -1.48
CA GLY A 51 18.57 11.88 -2.63
C GLY A 51 18.05 13.22 -3.11
N THR A 52 16.78 13.56 -2.85
CA THR A 52 16.16 14.78 -3.39
C THR A 52 15.56 15.65 -2.29
N VAL A 53 14.66 15.11 -1.47
CA VAL A 53 13.88 15.94 -0.54
C VAL A 53 14.73 16.50 0.60
N ARG A 54 15.50 15.65 1.29
CA ARG A 54 16.32 16.09 2.44
C ARG A 54 17.38 17.13 2.06
N PRO A 55 18.13 17.02 0.94
CA PRO A 55 19.03 18.09 0.50
C PRO A 55 18.32 19.43 0.32
N LEU A 56 17.13 19.43 -0.31
CA LEU A 56 16.34 20.64 -0.51
C LEU A 56 15.85 21.23 0.81
N LEU A 57 15.37 20.40 1.74
CA LEU A 57 14.97 20.85 3.07
C LEU A 57 16.14 21.46 3.84
N LYS A 58 17.34 20.85 3.77
CA LYS A 58 18.55 21.35 4.43
C LYS A 58 18.99 22.71 3.87
N GLN A 59 18.88 22.92 2.55
CA GLN A 59 19.20 24.21 1.92
C GLN A 59 18.24 25.33 2.34
N ASN A 60 17.05 24.97 2.82
CA ASN A 60 15.97 25.89 3.17
C ASN A 60 15.58 25.76 4.65
N GLU A 61 16.50 25.32 5.50
CA GLU A 61 16.22 24.98 6.91
C GLU A 61 15.61 26.17 7.67
N GLN A 62 16.00 27.39 7.32
CA GLN A 62 15.44 28.64 7.89
C GLN A 62 13.95 28.86 7.62
N LEU A 63 13.37 28.18 6.61
CA LEU A 63 11.95 28.30 6.24
C LEU A 63 11.09 27.21 6.90
N LEU A 64 11.71 26.27 7.63
CA LEU A 64 11.01 25.15 8.24
C LEU A 64 10.48 25.51 9.64
N GLY A 65 9.38 24.85 10.05
CA GLY A 65 8.82 24.97 11.40
C GLY A 65 7.76 26.06 11.58
N GLU A 66 7.39 26.77 10.51
CA GLU A 66 6.25 27.69 10.54
C GLU A 66 4.93 26.94 10.76
N ARG A 67 4.07 27.48 11.63
CA ARG A 67 2.70 27.01 11.81
C ARG A 67 1.76 27.92 11.04
N TYR A 68 0.98 27.34 10.15
CA TYR A 68 -0.05 28.04 9.40
C TYR A 68 -1.40 27.86 10.09
N GLU A 69 -2.05 28.97 10.45
CA GLU A 69 -3.46 28.97 10.84
C GLU A 69 -4.32 29.20 9.60
N LEU A 70 -5.17 28.22 9.29
CA LEU A 70 -6.19 28.34 8.27
C LEU A 70 -7.45 28.93 8.91
N SER A 71 -7.74 30.19 8.60
CA SER A 71 -9.04 30.78 8.92
C SER A 71 -10.04 30.37 7.84
N VAL A 72 -11.07 29.61 8.22
CA VAL A 72 -12.24 29.30 7.37
C VAL A 72 -13.35 30.29 7.68
#